data_AF-A0A2N6DHF0-F1
#
_entry.id   AF-A0A2N6DHF0-F1
#
_cell.length_a   1.000
_cell.length_b   1.000
_cell.length_c   1.000
_cell.angle_alpha   90.00
_cell.angle_beta   90.00
_cell.angle_gamma   90.00
#
_symmetry.space_group_name_H-M   'P 1'
#
loop_
_entity.id
_entity.type
_entity.pdbx_description
1 polymer ?
#
loop_
_entity_poly.entity_id
_entity_poly.type
_entity_poly.pdbx_seq_one_letter_code
_entity_poly.pdbx_strand_id
1 'polypeptide(L)'
;MRYLIIMLTTLMLFGCGTDFYLNKEPMMQKIIISQMDKSLTLSAKSLIEDNIIRIRLESEFYRGNAEIIYENGYYHMTYTNLPLDSEKTETLKGDLYAAFFAGDFPYSSDDKMFGDVIMKNGIKLVKDTDGYLLYRITYNGTEMTLYNIVKEYNISIYSEKSFRIK
;
A
#
# COMPACT_ATOMS: atom_id res chain seq x y z
N MET A 1 -28.40 -41.97 6.59
CA MET A 1 -27.16 -41.44 7.20
C MET A 1 -25.99 -41.48 6.21
N ARG A 2 -26.00 -40.64 5.16
CA ARG A 2 -24.89 -40.53 4.20
C ARG A 2 -24.67 -39.10 3.68
N TYR A 3 -25.65 -38.21 3.89
CA TYR A 3 -25.58 -36.80 3.50
C TYR A 3 -25.09 -35.86 4.61
N LEU A 4 -24.96 -36.33 5.86
CA LEU A 4 -24.53 -35.50 6.99
C LEU A 4 -23.01 -35.25 7.00
N ILE A 5 -22.22 -36.15 6.40
CA ILE A 5 -20.75 -36.04 6.37
C ILE A 5 -20.28 -35.07 5.28
N ILE A 6 -21.08 -34.89 4.22
CA ILE A 6 -20.72 -34.00 3.09
C ILE A 6 -20.93 -32.53 3.44
N MET A 7 -21.81 -32.20 4.39
CA MET A 7 -22.00 -30.81 4.83
C MET A 7 -20.90 -30.30 5.79
N LEU A 8 -20.18 -31.20 6.45
CA LEU A 8 -19.14 -30.84 7.42
C LEU A 8 -17.78 -30.55 6.75
N THR A 9 -17.51 -31.07 5.56
CA THR A 9 -16.25 -30.82 4.85
C THR A 9 -16.26 -29.52 4.03
N THR A 10 -17.43 -29.01 3.61
CA THR A 10 -17.53 -27.71 2.94
C THR A 10 -17.34 -26.53 3.91
N LEU A 11 -17.57 -26.74 5.21
CA LEU A 11 -17.32 -25.72 6.24
C LEU A 11 -15.84 -25.61 6.64
N MET A 12 -14.99 -26.59 6.30
CA MET A 12 -13.55 -26.54 6.62
C MET A 12 -12.68 -25.93 5.51
N LEU A 13 -13.23 -25.63 4.33
CA LEU A 13 -12.48 -24.96 3.25
C LEU A 13 -12.66 -23.43 3.22
N PHE A 14 -13.50 -22.87 4.10
CA PHE A 14 -13.64 -21.42 4.30
C PHE A 14 -12.92 -20.90 5.56
N GLY A 15 -12.02 -21.71 6.12
CA GLY A 15 -11.24 -21.40 7.32
C GLY A 15 -9.74 -21.40 7.07
N CYS A 16 -9.26 -20.57 6.16
CA CYS A 16 -7.84 -20.21 6.10
C CYS A 16 -7.69 -18.75 5.70
N GLY A 17 -8.34 -17.87 6.48
CA GLY A 17 -7.72 -16.57 6.75
C GLY A 17 -6.44 -16.85 7.52
N THR A 18 -5.37 -17.23 6.80
CA THR A 18 -4.05 -17.22 7.39
C THR A 18 -3.78 -15.77 7.72
N ASP A 19 -3.83 -15.47 9.01
CA ASP A 19 -3.46 -14.17 9.55
C ASP A 19 -1.98 -14.00 9.19
N PHE A 20 -1.71 -13.37 8.05
CA PHE A 20 -0.41 -13.36 7.38
C PHE A 20 0.70 -12.76 8.26
N TYR A 21 0.30 -11.88 9.19
CA TYR A 21 1.15 -11.34 10.25
C TYR A 21 1.64 -12.39 11.28
N LEU A 22 1.08 -13.60 11.32
CA LEU A 22 1.53 -14.66 12.23
C LEU A 22 2.91 -15.22 11.83
N ASN A 23 3.31 -15.08 10.56
CA ASN A 23 4.55 -15.67 10.06
C ASN A 23 5.72 -14.68 9.98
N LYS A 24 5.45 -13.37 10.02
CA LYS A 24 6.46 -12.30 10.02
C LYS A 24 5.97 -11.12 10.85
N GLU A 25 6.87 -10.60 11.69
CA GLU A 25 6.57 -9.43 12.50
C GLU A 25 6.24 -8.22 11.59
N PRO A 26 5.02 -7.64 11.70
CA PRO A 26 4.64 -6.49 10.89
C PRO A 26 5.54 -5.30 11.18
N MET A 27 5.74 -4.48 10.16
CA MET A 27 6.35 -3.17 10.30
C MET A 27 5.28 -2.16 10.71
N MET A 28 5.50 -1.50 11.85
CA MET A 28 4.68 -0.40 12.31
C MET A 28 5.03 0.87 11.53
N GLN A 29 3.99 1.56 11.07
CA GLN A 29 4.13 2.80 10.32
C GLN A 29 3.11 3.85 10.76
N LYS A 30 3.46 5.11 10.55
CA LYS A 30 2.56 6.26 10.63
C LYS A 30 2.44 6.87 9.24
N ILE A 31 1.22 6.94 8.72
CA ILE A 31 0.94 7.50 7.40
C ILE A 31 0.23 8.84 7.59
N ILE A 32 0.76 9.88 6.96
CA ILE A 32 0.18 11.22 6.95
C ILE A 32 -0.13 11.59 5.50
N ILE A 33 -1.41 11.80 5.20
CA ILE A 33 -1.88 12.29 3.91
C ILE A 33 -2.18 13.77 4.08
N SER A 34 -1.52 14.65 3.32
CA SER A 34 -1.70 16.10 3.42
C SER A 34 -2.00 16.73 2.07
N GLN A 35 -2.96 17.65 2.06
CA GLN A 35 -3.36 18.44 0.90
C GLN A 35 -3.70 19.85 1.37
N MET A 36 -2.94 20.85 0.88
CA MET A 36 -3.03 22.24 1.36
C MET A 36 -2.94 22.29 2.90
N ASP A 37 -3.92 22.90 3.57
CA ASP A 37 -3.97 23.06 5.03
C ASP A 37 -4.62 21.88 5.77
N LYS A 38 -4.95 20.79 5.06
CA LYS A 38 -5.63 19.61 5.64
C LYS A 38 -4.67 18.42 5.71
N SER A 39 -4.77 17.67 6.81
CA SER A 39 -4.02 16.43 6.98
C SER A 39 -4.86 15.33 7.64
N LEU A 40 -4.71 14.11 7.14
CA LEU A 40 -5.21 12.87 7.76
C LEU A 40 -4.03 12.05 8.26
N THR A 41 -4.03 11.69 9.54
CA THR A 41 -3.04 10.79 10.13
C THR A 41 -3.67 9.41 10.35
N LEU A 42 -2.96 8.37 9.93
CA LEU A 42 -3.33 6.97 10.06
C LEU A 42 -2.19 6.20 10.73
N SER A 43 -2.54 5.34 11.67
CA SER A 43 -1.63 4.30 12.15
C SER A 43 -1.70 3.12 11.19
N ALA A 44 -0.57 2.49 10.92
CA ALA A 44 -0.51 1.40 9.95
C ALA A 44 0.34 0.24 10.46
N LYS A 45 -0.14 -0.97 10.18
CA LYS A 45 0.63 -2.22 10.28
C LYS A 45 0.83 -2.74 8.87
N SER A 46 2.07 -3.05 8.50
CA SER A 46 2.40 -3.38 7.12
C SER A 46 3.29 -4.60 7.02
N LEU A 47 3.11 -5.38 5.96
CA LEU A 47 4.12 -6.30 5.45
C LEU A 47 4.34 -5.99 3.98
N ILE A 48 5.59 -5.70 3.62
CA ILE A 48 5.96 -5.23 2.28
C ILE A 48 7.19 -5.99 1.82
N GLU A 49 7.04 -6.71 0.71
CA GLU A 49 8.04 -7.57 0.08
C GLU A 49 7.90 -7.49 -1.45
N ASP A 50 8.79 -8.15 -2.19
CA ASP A 50 8.64 -8.27 -3.64
C ASP A 50 7.27 -8.88 -3.96
N ASN A 51 6.54 -8.25 -4.89
CA ASN A 51 5.18 -8.61 -5.32
C ASN A 51 4.07 -8.61 -4.24
N ILE A 52 4.37 -8.20 -2.99
CA ILE A 52 3.42 -8.28 -1.88
C ILE A 52 3.41 -6.98 -1.07
N ILE A 53 2.23 -6.35 -0.95
CA ILE A 53 1.91 -5.33 0.05
C ILE A 53 0.68 -5.78 0.80
N ARG A 54 0.75 -5.83 2.13
CA ARG A 54 -0.43 -5.86 2.99
C ARG A 54 -0.32 -4.75 4.02
N ILE A 55 -1.31 -3.87 4.05
CA ILE A 55 -1.34 -2.72 4.97
C ILE A 55 -2.70 -2.67 5.65
N ARG A 56 -2.70 -2.68 6.97
CA ARG A 56 -3.87 -2.37 7.79
C ARG A 56 -3.74 -0.94 8.31
N LEU A 57 -4.68 -0.09 7.92
CA LEU A 57 -4.78 1.32 8.30
C LEU A 57 -5.83 1.49 9.38
N GLU A 58 -5.56 2.35 10.36
CA GLU A 58 -6.48 2.70 11.43
C GLU A 58 -6.49 4.22 11.63
N SER A 59 -7.68 4.80 11.77
CA SER A 59 -7.88 6.20 12.13
C SER A 59 -8.67 6.31 13.42
N GLU A 60 -8.05 6.87 14.46
CA GLU A 60 -8.73 7.14 15.73
C GLU A 60 -9.84 8.19 15.57
N PHE A 61 -9.60 9.22 14.75
CA PHE A 61 -10.55 10.31 14.51
C PHE A 61 -11.85 9.80 13.86
N TYR A 62 -11.71 9.00 12.80
CA TYR A 62 -12.86 8.45 12.09
C TYR A 62 -13.43 7.18 12.75
N ARG A 63 -12.73 6.60 13.73
CA ARG A 63 -13.02 5.26 14.29
C ARG A 63 -13.19 4.23 13.17
N GLY A 64 -12.33 4.34 12.16
CA GLY A 64 -12.39 3.60 10.92
C GLY A 64 -11.10 2.86 10.63
N ASN A 65 -11.19 1.83 9.80
CA ASN A 65 -10.05 1.03 9.38
C ASN A 65 -10.12 0.72 7.88
N ALA A 66 -8.97 0.35 7.31
CA ALA A 66 -8.89 -0.25 6.01
C ALA A 66 -7.86 -1.37 6.00
N GLU A 67 -8.08 -2.37 5.17
CA GLU A 67 -7.09 -3.38 4.82
C GLU A 67 -6.85 -3.32 3.32
N ILE A 68 -5.59 -3.12 2.94
CA ILE A 68 -5.11 -3.05 1.58
C ILE A 68 -4.23 -4.26 1.34
N ILE A 69 -4.50 -4.99 0.27
CA ILE A 69 -3.74 -6.17 -0.15
C ILE A 69 -3.39 -5.99 -1.63
N TYR A 70 -2.10 -5.98 -1.93
CA TYR A 70 -1.55 -6.19 -3.26
C TYR A 70 -0.75 -7.49 -3.24
N GLU A 71 -1.13 -8.46 -4.05
CA GLU A 71 -0.43 -9.73 -4.13
C GLU A 71 -0.51 -10.26 -5.56
N ASN A 72 0.65 -10.43 -6.20
CA ASN A 72 0.77 -10.98 -7.55
C ASN A 72 -0.15 -10.29 -8.59
N GLY A 73 -0.15 -8.96 -8.60
CA GLY A 73 -0.95 -8.15 -9.54
C GLY A 73 -2.40 -7.92 -9.14
N TYR A 74 -2.90 -8.64 -8.13
CA TYR A 74 -4.25 -8.45 -7.62
C TYR A 74 -4.26 -7.41 -6.51
N TYR A 75 -5.05 -6.36 -6.71
CA TYR A 75 -5.31 -5.34 -5.69
C TYR A 75 -6.69 -5.56 -5.08
N HIS A 76 -6.74 -5.56 -3.76
CA HIS A 76 -7.96 -5.66 -2.97
C HIS A 76 -7.91 -4.65 -1.82
N MET A 77 -9.03 -3.98 -1.58
CA MET A 77 -9.17 -3.07 -0.46
C MET A 77 -10.53 -3.25 0.19
N THR A 78 -10.54 -3.38 1.52
CA THR A 78 -11.74 -3.26 2.34
C THR A 78 -11.57 -2.09 3.28
N TYR A 79 -12.66 -1.38 3.58
CA TYR A 79 -12.63 -0.26 4.49
C TYR A 79 -13.96 -0.09 5.22
N THR A 80 -13.88 0.40 6.46
CA THR A 80 -15.03 0.69 7.31
C THR A 80 -14.85 2.07 7.92
N ASN A 81 -15.87 2.92 7.81
CA ASN A 81 -15.92 4.26 8.42
C ASN A 81 -14.74 5.19 8.07
N LEU A 82 -14.04 4.95 6.97
CA LEU A 82 -13.05 5.88 6.42
C LEU A 82 -13.67 6.67 5.25
N PRO A 83 -13.25 7.93 5.00
CA PRO A 83 -13.79 8.78 3.93
C PRO A 83 -13.27 8.39 2.54
N LEU A 84 -13.36 7.10 2.20
CA LEU A 84 -12.89 6.49 0.96
C LEU A 84 -14.05 6.11 0.04
N ASP A 85 -13.83 6.26 -1.26
CA ASP A 85 -14.72 5.89 -2.34
C ASP A 85 -13.91 5.14 -3.42
N SER A 86 -14.58 4.67 -4.48
CA SER A 86 -13.94 3.88 -5.54
C SER A 86 -12.84 4.64 -6.27
N GLU A 87 -13.01 5.94 -6.53
CA GLU A 87 -11.99 6.76 -7.19
C GLU A 87 -10.74 6.91 -6.31
N LYS A 88 -10.93 7.15 -5.00
CA LYS A 88 -9.82 7.20 -4.03
C LYS A 88 -9.13 5.85 -3.90
N THR A 89 -9.87 4.75 -4.02
CA THR A 89 -9.32 3.39 -3.94
C THR A 89 -8.36 3.12 -5.10
N GLU A 90 -8.73 3.47 -6.33
CA GLU A 90 -7.83 3.36 -7.49
C GLU A 90 -6.64 4.31 -7.39
N THR A 91 -6.85 5.51 -6.87
CA THR A 91 -5.77 6.46 -6.62
C THR A 91 -4.75 5.89 -5.62
N LEU A 92 -5.22 5.32 -4.50
CA LEU A 92 -4.37 4.69 -3.49
C LEU A 92 -3.59 3.49 -4.03
N LYS A 93 -4.20 2.68 -4.91
CA LYS A 93 -3.51 1.60 -5.62
C LYS A 93 -2.31 2.15 -6.41
N GLY A 94 -2.53 3.18 -7.21
CA GLY A 94 -1.48 3.85 -7.98
C GLY A 94 -0.38 4.44 -7.09
N ASP A 95 -0.76 5.09 -6.00
CA ASP A 95 0.18 5.69 -5.04
C ASP A 95 1.07 4.64 -4.38
N LEU A 96 0.48 3.55 -3.89
CA LEU A 96 1.22 2.47 -3.23
C LEU A 96 2.15 1.76 -4.21
N TYR A 97 1.68 1.48 -5.43
CA TYR A 97 2.53 0.90 -6.46
C TYR A 97 3.68 1.85 -6.84
N ALA A 98 3.39 3.15 -7.01
CA ALA A 98 4.41 4.16 -7.30
C ALA A 98 5.45 4.21 -6.18
N ALA A 99 5.03 4.21 -4.92
CA ALA A 99 5.89 4.25 -3.75
C ALA A 99 6.79 3.02 -3.61
N PHE A 100 6.23 1.81 -3.75
CA PHE A 100 6.93 0.58 -3.35
C PHE A 100 7.52 -0.22 -4.51
N PHE A 101 6.95 -0.15 -5.70
CA PHE A 101 7.27 -1.07 -6.81
C PHE A 101 7.72 -0.40 -8.10
N ALA A 102 7.28 0.83 -8.39
CA ALA A 102 7.66 1.48 -9.64
C ALA A 102 9.19 1.57 -9.75
N GLY A 103 9.74 1.06 -10.86
CA GLY A 103 11.19 0.96 -11.11
C GLY A 103 11.90 -0.12 -10.30
N ASP A 104 11.16 -1.11 -9.79
CA ASP A 104 11.67 -2.21 -8.95
C ASP A 104 12.45 -1.72 -7.73
N PHE A 105 11.91 -0.67 -7.09
CA PHE A 105 12.50 -0.05 -5.92
C PHE A 105 11.44 0.57 -4.99
N PRO A 106 11.56 0.43 -3.66
CA PRO A 106 12.54 -0.40 -2.95
C PRO A 106 12.29 -1.91 -3.09
N TYR A 107 11.14 -2.32 -3.61
CA TYR A 107 10.77 -3.71 -3.86
C TYR A 107 10.49 -3.93 -5.33
N SER A 108 10.59 -5.18 -5.77
CA SER A 108 10.35 -5.58 -7.15
C SER A 108 8.88 -5.93 -7.37
N SER A 109 8.37 -5.68 -8.56
CA SER A 109 7.07 -6.22 -8.99
C SER A 109 7.14 -6.78 -10.40
N ASP A 110 6.52 -7.94 -10.60
CA ASP A 110 6.41 -8.62 -11.89
C ASP A 110 5.48 -7.84 -12.84
N ASP A 111 4.49 -7.14 -12.29
CA ASP A 111 3.61 -6.25 -13.04
C ASP A 111 4.23 -4.88 -13.23
N LYS A 112 3.95 -4.23 -14.36
CA LYS A 112 4.39 -2.86 -14.67
C LYS A 112 3.17 -1.95 -14.90
N MET A 113 2.95 -0.98 -14.01
CA MET A 113 1.81 -0.05 -14.10
C MET A 113 2.17 1.31 -14.73
N PHE A 114 3.45 1.69 -14.72
CA PHE A 114 3.91 3.00 -15.17
C PHE A 114 4.91 2.87 -16.31
N GLY A 115 5.18 3.99 -16.99
CA GLY A 115 6.18 4.06 -18.03
C GLY A 115 7.58 4.16 -17.41
N ASP A 116 8.22 5.30 -17.64
CA ASP A 116 9.60 5.50 -17.20
C ASP A 116 9.73 5.80 -15.70
N VAL A 117 10.78 5.25 -15.09
CA VAL A 117 11.16 5.55 -13.70
C VAL A 117 12.61 5.95 -13.63
N ILE A 118 12.88 7.08 -12.96
CA ILE A 118 14.23 7.62 -12.78
C ILE A 118 14.55 7.64 -11.29
N MET A 119 15.63 6.97 -10.89
CA MET A 119 16.12 6.97 -9.52
C MET A 119 17.45 7.72 -9.43
N LYS A 120 17.54 8.75 -8.60
CA LYS A 120 18.76 9.52 -8.38
C LYS A 120 18.79 10.13 -6.98
N ASN A 121 19.88 9.91 -6.24
CA ASN A 121 20.13 10.52 -4.93
C ASN A 121 18.97 10.36 -3.94
N GLY A 122 18.37 9.17 -3.84
CA GLY A 122 17.23 8.92 -2.95
C GLY A 122 15.90 9.54 -3.42
N ILE A 123 15.85 10.10 -4.63
CA ILE A 123 14.64 10.63 -5.25
C ILE A 123 14.25 9.73 -6.42
N LYS A 124 13.01 9.24 -6.38
CA LYS A 124 12.38 8.49 -7.45
C LYS A 124 11.34 9.35 -8.17
N LEU A 125 11.47 9.44 -9.49
CA LEU A 125 10.54 10.12 -10.38
C LEU A 125 9.83 9.06 -11.21
N VAL A 126 8.50 9.03 -11.14
CA VAL A 126 7.67 8.04 -11.84
C VAL A 126 6.87 8.77 -12.91
N LYS A 127 6.93 8.30 -14.15
CA LYS A 127 6.22 8.86 -15.29
C LYS A 127 5.16 7.89 -15.82
N ASP A 128 4.15 8.43 -16.48
CA ASP A 128 3.26 7.60 -17.28
C ASP A 128 3.94 7.09 -18.57
N THR A 129 3.19 6.31 -19.35
CA THR A 129 3.67 5.75 -20.63
C THR A 129 3.95 6.80 -21.70
N ASP A 130 3.35 7.99 -21.58
CA ASP A 130 3.52 9.10 -22.52
C ASP A 130 4.66 10.06 -22.09
N GLY A 131 5.26 9.80 -20.92
CA GLY A 131 6.42 10.52 -20.39
C GLY A 131 6.10 11.67 -19.42
N TYR A 132 4.82 11.88 -19.07
CA TYR A 132 4.41 12.89 -18.09
C TYR A 132 4.78 12.45 -16.68
N LEU A 133 5.25 13.41 -15.87
CA LEU A 133 5.68 13.13 -14.51
C LEU A 133 4.48 12.96 -13.56
N LEU A 134 4.29 11.70 -13.14
CA LEU A 134 3.33 11.17 -12.16
C LEU A 134 3.55 11.68 -10.73
N TYR A 135 4.71 11.25 -10.26
CA TYR A 135 5.05 11.21 -8.85
C TYR A 135 6.49 11.64 -8.65
N ARG A 136 6.73 12.30 -7.52
CA ARG A 136 8.06 12.48 -6.95
C ARG A 136 8.08 11.84 -5.58
N ILE A 137 8.93 10.85 -5.39
CA ILE A 137 9.06 10.12 -4.13
C ILE A 137 10.46 10.33 -3.58
N THR A 138 10.55 10.72 -2.31
CA THR A 138 11.82 10.91 -1.62
C THR A 138 11.94 9.88 -0.50
N TYR A 139 13.09 9.22 -0.43
CA TYR A 139 13.42 8.26 0.63
C TYR A 139 14.52 8.83 1.52
N ASN A 140 14.24 8.92 2.82
CA ASN A 140 15.15 9.49 3.81
C ASN A 140 15.18 8.61 5.07
N GLY A 141 15.99 7.55 5.04
CA GLY A 141 16.10 6.60 6.14
C GLY A 141 14.76 5.92 6.45
N THR A 142 14.12 6.33 7.54
CA THR A 142 12.83 5.82 8.01
C THR A 142 11.62 6.55 7.44
N GLU A 143 11.81 7.62 6.66
CA GLU A 143 10.75 8.40 6.04
C GLU A 143 10.71 8.17 4.53
N MET A 144 9.50 8.02 3.99
CA MET A 144 9.22 8.10 2.57
C MET A 144 8.15 9.14 2.33
N THR A 145 8.40 10.09 1.44
CA THR A 145 7.43 11.13 1.05
C THR A 145 7.11 10.99 -0.42
N LEU A 146 5.87 10.64 -0.74
CA LEU A 146 5.32 10.63 -2.09
C LEU A 146 4.54 11.93 -2.31
N TYR A 147 4.89 12.66 -3.37
CA TYR A 147 4.09 13.78 -3.89
C TYR A 147 3.44 13.35 -5.20
N ASN A 148 2.11 13.35 -5.23
CA ASN A 148 1.32 13.17 -6.44
C ASN A 148 1.19 14.51 -7.15
N ILE A 149 1.81 14.65 -8.32
CA ILE A 149 1.92 15.94 -9.02
C ILE A 149 0.59 16.34 -9.65
N VAL A 150 -0.16 15.37 -10.17
CA VAL A 150 -1.42 15.61 -10.86
C VAL A 150 -2.53 16.02 -9.89
N LYS A 151 -2.56 15.41 -8.70
CA LYS A 151 -3.59 15.62 -7.68
C LYS A 151 -3.14 16.57 -6.56
N GLU A 152 -1.88 16.97 -6.57
CA GLU A 152 -1.28 17.96 -5.67
C GLU A 152 -1.46 17.64 -4.17
N TYR A 153 -1.17 16.41 -3.76
CA TYR A 153 -1.12 16.02 -2.35
C TYR A 153 0.12 15.20 -2.03
N ASN A 154 0.43 15.12 -0.73
CA ASN A 154 1.55 14.36 -0.21
C ASN A 154 1.08 13.18 0.64
N ILE A 155 1.80 12.07 0.55
CA ILE A 155 1.74 10.96 1.49
C ILE A 155 3.12 10.84 2.13
N SER A 156 3.20 11.04 3.44
CA SER A 156 4.42 10.79 4.22
C SER A 156 4.23 9.50 5.02
N ILE A 157 5.14 8.55 4.85
CA ILE A 157 5.15 7.26 5.55
C ILE A 157 6.40 7.22 6.42
N TYR A 158 6.17 7.25 7.73
CA TYR A 158 7.21 7.04 8.73
C TYR A 158 7.17 5.58 9.14
N SER A 159 8.30 4.91 9.02
CA SER A 159 8.46 3.50 9.31
C SER A 159 9.43 3.30 10.48
N GLU A 160 9.16 2.33 11.34
CA GLU A 160 10.14 1.96 12.37
C GLU A 160 11.41 1.29 11.79
N LYS A 161 11.32 0.76 10.55
CA LYS A 161 12.45 0.16 9.81
C LYS A 161 12.87 1.09 8.66
N SER A 162 14.18 1.23 8.43
CA SER A 162 14.69 2.04 7.32
C SER A 162 14.29 1.46 5.96
N PHE A 163 13.88 2.33 5.04
CA PHE A 163 13.81 2.00 3.62
C PHE A 163 15.25 1.82 3.11
N ARG A 164 15.52 0.74 2.36
CA ARG A 164 16.86 0.49 1.81
C ARG A 164 17.13 1.47 0.68
N ILE A 165 18.07 2.40 0.88
CA ILE A 165 18.58 3.28 -0.18
C ILE A 165 19.77 2.53 -0.81
N LYS A 166 19.68 2.20 -2.11
CA LYS A 166 20.80 1.63 -2.87
C LYS A 166 21.78 2.73 -3.29
#